data_AF-A0A7X9CA81-F1
#
_entry.id   AF-A0A7X9CA81-F1
#
_cell.length_a   1.000
_cell.length_b   1.000
_cell.length_c   1.000
_cell.angle_alpha   90.00
_cell.angle_beta   90.00
_cell.angle_gamma   90.00
#
_symmetry.space_group_name_H-M   'P 1'
#
loop_
_entity.id
_entity.type
_entity.pdbx_description
1 polymer ?
#
loop_
_entity_poly.entity_id
_entity_poly.type
_entity_poly.pdbx_seq_one_letter_code
_entity_poly.pdbx_strand_id
1 'polypeptide(L)'
;MAGFLGGDTDAMREFSSVIDERARQVLERMTALQGQAESVAWRGPDREQLMERLGTAVQHASASTDLARDRAAQLRDHAEAQDAASDPESGGSGDRGDSDVPGNPELDSEGLGEYEEYDGTPPMGDEDLSMDEMNQGQVGDCWFLAGLGGIAAQDPQWIRDHMWSNPDGTWTVKMYDDGVPVYIQVESTFPQNGARDASGDVSYASIYEKAAAEFFGGDYSDIDGGYSDDAFEAIYGRPAQREGETDFDSIEAALERGPVAVGTETDPSGWDFPWTDTIDEDNIVPDHAYVVEEIIQPSEENGHEEPMIVLRNPWGPGGGTLDGIDRDGTLTLTEQQYKDSFDSTYSMEG
;
A
#
# COMPACT_ATOMS: atom_id res chain seq x y z
N MET A 1 -2.16 30.45 33.51
CA MET A 1 -2.13 29.05 33.04
C MET A 1 -3.28 28.91 32.06
N ALA A 2 -2.98 29.04 30.77
CA ALA A 2 -3.93 28.71 29.73
C ALA A 2 -3.96 27.18 29.66
N GLY A 3 -5.13 26.58 29.88
CA GLY A 3 -5.29 25.13 29.76
C GLY A 3 -5.01 24.71 28.33
N PHE A 4 -4.28 23.61 28.19
CA PHE A 4 -4.15 22.90 26.92
C PHE A 4 -5.56 22.53 26.43
N LEU A 5 -5.93 23.03 25.25
CA LEU A 5 -7.22 22.78 24.62
C LEU A 5 -6.99 21.66 23.61
N GLY A 6 -6.93 20.41 24.08
CA GLY A 6 -7.00 19.23 23.22
C GLY A 6 -8.43 18.97 22.72
N GLY A 7 -8.57 18.18 21.66
CA GLY A 7 -9.86 17.68 21.19
C GLY A 7 -10.53 16.75 22.20
N ASP A 8 -11.84 16.58 22.09
CA ASP A 8 -12.60 15.61 22.89
C ASP A 8 -12.38 14.20 22.31
N THR A 9 -11.44 13.45 22.88
CA THR A 9 -11.00 12.13 22.38
C THR A 9 -12.12 11.09 22.47
N ASP A 10 -12.97 11.18 23.48
CA ASP A 10 -14.17 10.34 23.61
C ASP A 10 -15.17 10.63 22.47
N ALA A 11 -15.40 11.91 22.16
CA ALA A 11 -16.26 12.29 21.03
C ALA A 11 -15.68 11.86 19.68
N MET A 12 -14.35 11.89 19.51
CA MET A 12 -13.68 11.40 18.30
C MET A 12 -13.86 9.88 18.13
N ARG A 13 -13.71 9.09 19.19
CA ARG A 13 -13.98 7.64 19.19
C ARG A 13 -15.45 7.31 18.92
N GLU A 14 -16.36 8.08 19.52
CA GLU A 14 -17.80 7.91 19.25
C GLU A 14 -18.11 8.22 17.77
N PHE A 15 -17.53 9.29 17.23
CA PHE A 15 -17.72 9.68 15.85
C PHE A 15 -17.13 8.65 14.87
N SER A 16 -15.92 8.13 15.12
CA SER A 16 -15.33 7.08 14.29
C SER A 16 -16.15 5.79 14.31
N SER A 17 -16.61 5.36 15.49
CA SER A 17 -17.50 4.19 15.61
C SER A 17 -18.81 4.38 14.84
N VAL A 18 -19.39 5.59 14.88
CA VAL A 18 -20.60 5.90 14.11
C VAL A 18 -20.32 5.86 12.61
N ILE A 19 -19.20 6.41 12.13
CA ILE A 19 -18.86 6.37 10.70
C ILE A 19 -18.68 4.93 10.23
N ASP A 20 -17.88 4.13 10.94
CA ASP A 20 -17.61 2.73 10.60
C ASP A 20 -18.90 1.90 10.54
N GLU A 21 -19.79 2.05 11.54
CA GLU A 21 -21.09 1.38 11.56
C GLU A 21 -22.00 1.83 10.39
N ARG A 22 -22.01 3.13 10.06
CA ARG A 22 -22.83 3.65 8.95
C ARG A 22 -22.29 3.21 7.59
N ALA A 23 -20.97 3.17 7.42
CA ALA A 23 -20.32 2.68 6.22
C ALA A 23 -20.71 1.21 5.96
N ARG A 24 -20.61 0.34 6.97
CA ARG A 24 -21.06 -1.05 6.87
C ARG A 24 -22.55 -1.16 6.50
N GLN A 25 -23.42 -0.35 7.12
CA GLN A 25 -24.86 -0.35 6.81
C GLN A 25 -25.17 0.11 5.39
N VAL A 26 -24.38 1.04 4.82
CA VAL A 26 -24.56 1.49 3.43
C VAL A 26 -24.19 0.36 2.48
N LEU A 27 -23.03 -0.27 2.67
CA LEU A 27 -22.57 -1.37 1.84
C LEU A 27 -23.55 -2.56 1.88
N GLU A 28 -23.94 -3.00 3.09
CA GLU A 28 -24.92 -4.08 3.28
C GLU A 28 -26.23 -3.80 2.51
N ARG A 29 -26.75 -2.57 2.58
CA ARG A 29 -27.99 -2.19 1.90
C ARG A 29 -27.84 -2.14 0.38
N MET A 30 -26.70 -1.69 -0.12
CA MET A 30 -26.42 -1.59 -1.55
C MET A 30 -26.28 -2.99 -2.17
N THR A 31 -25.52 -3.87 -1.53
CA THR A 31 -25.40 -5.29 -1.92
C THR A 31 -26.75 -6.00 -1.85
N ALA A 32 -27.53 -5.79 -0.78
CA ALA A 32 -28.87 -6.37 -0.67
C ALA A 32 -29.83 -5.84 -1.76
N LEU A 33 -29.74 -4.56 -2.11
CA LEU A 33 -30.53 -3.96 -3.19
C LEU A 33 -30.17 -4.57 -4.55
N GLN A 34 -28.88 -4.77 -4.82
CA GLN A 34 -28.40 -5.44 -6.02
C GLN A 34 -28.96 -6.86 -6.13
N GLY A 35 -28.79 -7.69 -5.10
CA GLY A 35 -29.31 -9.05 -5.10
C GLY A 35 -30.85 -9.12 -5.23
N GLN A 36 -31.58 -8.16 -4.63
CA GLN A 36 -33.02 -8.05 -4.83
C GLN A 36 -33.38 -7.68 -6.27
N ALA A 37 -32.68 -6.71 -6.88
CA ALA A 37 -32.92 -6.28 -8.25
C ALA A 37 -32.70 -7.44 -9.24
N GLU A 38 -31.64 -8.21 -9.05
CA GLU A 38 -31.30 -9.38 -9.87
C GLU A 38 -32.35 -10.49 -9.78
N SER A 39 -32.97 -10.66 -8.60
CA SER A 39 -34.01 -11.67 -8.38
C SER A 39 -35.34 -11.38 -9.09
N VAL A 40 -35.56 -10.15 -9.57
CA VAL A 40 -36.81 -9.75 -10.23
C VAL A 40 -36.84 -10.23 -11.68
N ALA A 41 -37.87 -11.01 -12.03
CA ALA A 41 -38.13 -11.41 -13.41
C ALA A 41 -38.48 -10.19 -14.28
N TRP A 42 -37.54 -9.74 -15.10
CA TRP A 42 -37.69 -8.57 -15.95
C TRP A 42 -38.29 -8.92 -17.33
N ARG A 43 -39.07 -8.00 -17.91
CA ARG A 43 -39.54 -8.08 -19.31
C ARG A 43 -39.29 -6.77 -20.03
N GLY A 44 -38.44 -6.79 -21.05
CA GLY A 44 -38.06 -5.63 -21.85
C GLY A 44 -36.54 -5.50 -21.96
N PRO A 45 -36.03 -4.67 -22.90
CA PRO A 45 -34.60 -4.56 -23.19
C PRO A 45 -33.82 -3.81 -22.09
N ASP A 46 -34.48 -3.03 -21.24
CA ASP A 46 -33.82 -2.11 -20.30
C ASP A 46 -33.17 -2.81 -19.08
N ARG A 47 -33.24 -4.14 -18.99
CA ARG A 47 -32.71 -4.89 -17.84
C ARG A 47 -31.20 -4.71 -17.71
N GLU A 48 -30.48 -4.94 -18.81
CA GLU A 48 -29.02 -4.94 -18.84
C GLU A 48 -28.47 -3.57 -18.43
N GLN A 49 -29.00 -2.50 -19.02
CA GLN A 49 -28.62 -1.13 -18.66
C GLN A 49 -28.96 -0.77 -17.20
N LEU A 50 -30.04 -1.31 -16.63
CA LEU A 50 -30.33 -1.11 -15.21
C LEU A 50 -29.31 -1.84 -14.31
N MET A 51 -28.96 -3.08 -14.65
CA MET A 51 -28.02 -3.89 -13.86
C MET A 51 -26.61 -3.31 -13.91
N GLU A 52 -26.16 -2.86 -15.09
CA GLU A 52 -24.89 -2.14 -15.26
C GLU A 52 -24.84 -0.89 -14.37
N ARG A 53 -25.86 -0.03 -14.46
CA ARG A 53 -25.93 1.18 -13.62
C ARG A 53 -26.01 0.89 -12.13
N LEU A 54 -26.63 -0.22 -11.75
CA LEU A 54 -26.71 -0.64 -10.35
C LEU A 54 -25.36 -1.17 -9.86
N GLY A 55 -24.66 -1.96 -10.68
CA GLY A 55 -23.29 -2.41 -10.42
C GLY A 55 -22.34 -1.24 -10.19
N THR A 56 -22.30 -0.26 -11.11
CA THR A 56 -21.49 0.96 -10.95
C THR A 56 -21.86 1.73 -9.68
N ALA A 57 -23.14 1.80 -9.33
CA ALA A 57 -23.58 2.48 -8.11
C ALA A 57 -23.15 1.74 -6.83
N VAL A 58 -23.09 0.41 -6.85
CA VAL A 58 -22.60 -0.41 -5.74
C VAL A 58 -21.09 -0.27 -5.62
N GLN A 59 -20.34 -0.31 -6.71
CA GLN A 59 -18.88 -0.08 -6.72
C GLN A 59 -18.54 1.31 -6.14
N HIS A 60 -19.20 2.37 -6.61
CA HIS A 60 -19.02 3.71 -6.04
C HIS A 60 -19.37 3.79 -4.56
N ALA A 61 -20.42 3.08 -4.13
CA ALA A 61 -20.79 3.02 -2.72
C ALA A 61 -19.73 2.31 -1.89
N SER A 62 -19.16 1.21 -2.39
CA SER A 62 -18.04 0.50 -1.73
C SER A 62 -16.85 1.42 -1.53
N ALA A 63 -16.31 1.98 -2.62
CA ALA A 63 -15.17 2.89 -2.56
C ALA A 63 -15.40 4.09 -1.61
N SER A 64 -16.62 4.62 -1.59
CA SER A 64 -16.98 5.71 -0.67
C SER A 64 -17.06 5.26 0.79
N THR A 65 -17.53 4.03 1.04
CA THR A 65 -17.60 3.47 2.39
C THR A 65 -16.23 3.05 2.91
N ASP A 66 -15.33 2.60 2.05
CA ASP A 66 -13.96 2.24 2.42
C ASP A 66 -13.19 3.50 2.82
N LEU A 67 -13.21 4.55 1.98
CA LEU A 67 -12.66 5.86 2.33
C LEU A 67 -13.23 6.40 3.65
N ALA A 68 -14.52 6.23 3.91
CA ALA A 68 -15.12 6.67 5.16
C ALA A 68 -14.60 5.88 6.38
N ARG A 69 -14.32 4.58 6.22
CA ARG A 69 -13.77 3.73 7.28
C ARG A 69 -12.30 4.07 7.54
N ASP A 70 -11.52 4.38 6.52
CA ASP A 70 -10.13 4.82 6.66
C ASP A 70 -10.06 6.12 7.45
N ARG A 71 -10.91 7.10 7.09
CA ARG A 71 -11.00 8.35 7.87
C ARG A 71 -11.50 8.13 9.30
N ALA A 72 -12.32 7.11 9.53
CA ALA A 72 -12.74 6.74 10.87
C ALA A 72 -11.60 6.11 11.68
N ALA A 73 -10.75 5.29 11.06
CA ALA A 73 -9.53 4.75 11.68
C ALA A 73 -8.60 5.89 12.10
N GLN A 74 -8.23 6.78 11.17
CA GLN A 74 -7.40 7.97 11.45
C GLN A 74 -7.94 8.82 12.61
N LEU A 75 -9.28 8.98 12.69
CA LEU A 75 -9.93 9.71 13.79
C LEU A 75 -9.78 9.01 15.15
N ARG A 76 -9.74 7.67 15.17
CA ARG A 76 -9.49 6.88 16.38
C ARG A 76 -8.03 7.01 16.80
N ASP A 77 -7.10 6.89 15.85
CA ASP A 77 -5.66 6.91 16.11
C ASP A 77 -5.24 8.28 16.66
N HIS A 78 -5.76 9.37 16.08
CA HIS A 78 -5.60 10.71 16.62
C HIS A 78 -6.14 10.87 18.05
N ALA A 79 -7.23 10.18 18.40
CA ALA A 79 -7.79 10.23 19.74
C ALA A 79 -6.89 9.49 20.76
N GLU A 80 -6.28 8.39 20.34
CA GLU A 80 -5.37 7.58 21.16
C GLU A 80 -4.03 8.30 21.38
N ALA A 81 -3.45 8.88 20.33
CA ALA A 81 -2.26 9.70 20.41
C ALA A 81 -2.44 10.89 21.38
N GLN A 82 -3.61 11.54 21.36
CA GLN A 82 -3.87 12.67 22.23
C GLN A 82 -4.06 12.27 23.70
N ASP A 83 -4.67 11.11 23.98
CA ASP A 83 -4.80 10.58 25.34
C ASP A 83 -3.42 10.19 25.90
N ALA A 84 -2.57 9.54 25.09
CA ALA A 84 -1.20 9.22 25.45
C ALA A 84 -0.39 10.49 25.79
N ALA A 85 -0.54 11.55 25.00
CA ALA A 85 0.10 12.84 25.26
C ALA A 85 -0.43 13.57 26.52
N SER A 86 -1.60 13.18 27.03
CA SER A 86 -2.30 13.87 28.13
C SER A 86 -2.24 13.14 29.48
N ASP A 87 -1.71 11.92 29.57
CA ASP A 87 -1.67 11.11 30.80
C ASP A 87 -0.63 11.63 31.83
N PRO A 88 -1.06 12.08 33.03
CA PRO A 88 -0.16 12.57 34.08
C PRO A 88 0.62 11.47 34.83
N GLU A 89 0.31 10.18 34.68
CA GLU A 89 1.07 9.07 35.30
C GLU A 89 2.33 8.67 34.52
N SER A 90 2.59 9.26 33.34
CA SER A 90 3.89 9.19 32.64
C SER A 90 5.01 10.01 33.33
N GLY A 91 4.73 10.62 34.48
CA GLY A 91 5.69 11.35 35.31
C GLY A 91 6.67 10.45 36.08
N GLY A 92 7.65 9.86 35.40
CA GLY A 92 8.67 9.01 36.00
C GLY A 92 10.08 9.19 35.42
N SER A 93 10.74 10.31 35.74
CA SER A 93 12.21 10.53 35.69
C SER A 93 13.04 9.67 34.71
N GLY A 94 12.97 10.02 33.42
CA GLY A 94 14.06 9.88 32.47
C GLY A 94 14.67 11.27 32.21
N ASP A 95 15.98 11.33 32.15
CA ASP A 95 16.79 12.53 32.00
C ASP A 95 16.35 13.37 30.78
N ARG A 96 16.21 14.69 30.94
CA ARG A 96 16.01 15.61 29.81
C ARG A 96 17.36 15.79 29.11
N GLY A 97 17.70 14.84 28.25
CA GLY A 97 18.73 14.97 27.22
C GLY A 97 18.06 15.23 25.87
N ASP A 98 18.24 16.44 25.37
CA ASP A 98 18.14 16.87 23.97
C ASP A 98 18.36 15.75 22.93
N SER A 99 17.28 15.12 22.42
CA SER A 99 17.14 14.46 21.09
C SER A 99 15.82 13.67 21.04
N ASP A 100 15.00 13.93 20.01
CA ASP A 100 13.88 13.08 19.60
C ASP A 100 14.44 11.75 19.06
N VAL A 101 14.45 10.69 19.87
CA VAL A 101 14.78 9.33 19.43
C VAL A 101 13.56 8.43 19.69
N PRO A 102 12.83 7.99 18.65
CA PRO A 102 11.81 6.96 18.78
C PRO A 102 12.44 5.59 19.07
N GLY A 103 11.71 4.74 19.79
CA GLY A 103 12.06 3.31 19.91
C GLY A 103 11.75 2.55 18.61
N ASN A 104 11.98 1.24 18.61
CA ASN A 104 11.50 0.40 17.51
C ASN A 104 9.96 0.39 17.47
N PRO A 105 9.35 0.35 16.27
CA PRO A 105 7.94 0.05 16.12
C PRO A 105 7.53 -1.24 16.84
N GLU A 106 6.27 -1.33 17.21
CA GLU A 106 5.70 -2.57 17.76
C GLU A 106 5.67 -3.68 16.68
N LEU A 107 5.64 -4.94 17.11
CA LEU A 107 5.68 -6.13 16.23
C LEU A 107 4.42 -6.96 16.45
N ASP A 108 3.26 -6.36 16.26
CA ASP A 108 1.99 -7.06 16.45
C ASP A 108 1.57 -7.92 15.24
N SER A 109 2.16 -7.66 14.06
CA SER A 109 1.94 -8.42 12.83
C SER A 109 2.46 -9.86 12.96
N GLU A 110 1.63 -10.82 12.58
CA GLU A 110 1.92 -12.24 12.75
C GLU A 110 3.11 -12.68 11.87
N GLY A 111 4.20 -13.13 12.49
CA GLY A 111 5.29 -13.82 11.79
C GLY A 111 6.53 -12.98 11.48
N LEU A 112 6.57 -11.70 11.86
CA LEU A 112 7.76 -10.84 11.69
C LEU A 112 9.02 -11.32 12.42
N GLY A 113 8.87 -12.12 13.48
CA GLY A 113 9.98 -12.62 14.29
C GLY A 113 10.53 -11.56 15.25
N GLU A 114 11.73 -11.78 15.79
CA GLU A 114 12.38 -10.82 16.71
C GLU A 114 13.17 -9.76 15.93
N TYR A 115 13.44 -8.62 16.58
CA TYR A 115 14.41 -7.65 16.07
C TYR A 115 15.85 -8.20 16.12
N GLU A 116 16.58 -7.99 15.04
CA GLU A 116 18.00 -8.34 14.91
C GLU A 116 18.85 -7.10 14.63
N GLU A 117 19.98 -7.00 15.34
CA GLU A 117 20.98 -5.96 15.13
C GLU A 117 21.62 -6.07 13.75
N TYR A 118 21.83 -4.91 13.12
CA TYR A 118 22.51 -4.78 11.85
C TYR A 118 23.66 -3.78 11.97
N ASP A 119 24.90 -4.24 11.80
CA ASP A 119 26.11 -3.39 11.93
C ASP A 119 26.62 -2.81 10.60
N GLY A 120 25.87 -3.04 9.51
CA GLY A 120 26.29 -2.75 8.16
C GLY A 120 25.82 -1.40 7.61
N THR A 121 26.10 -1.21 6.34
CA THR A 121 25.50 -0.15 5.53
C THR A 121 24.97 -0.81 4.27
N PRO A 122 23.66 -0.78 4.00
CA PRO A 122 23.13 -1.43 2.82
C PRO A 122 23.76 -0.80 1.57
N PRO A 123 24.04 -1.62 0.55
CA PRO A 123 24.56 -1.08 -0.69
C PRO A 123 23.46 -0.21 -1.36
N MET A 124 23.90 0.85 -2.04
CA MET A 124 23.02 1.90 -2.58
C MET A 124 23.35 2.21 -4.05
N GLY A 125 24.00 1.29 -4.77
CA GLY A 125 24.19 1.35 -6.21
C GLY A 125 22.88 1.20 -6.97
N ASP A 126 22.86 1.49 -8.27
CA ASP A 126 21.61 1.40 -9.06
C ASP A 126 21.08 -0.04 -9.10
N GLU A 127 21.98 -1.03 -9.05
CA GLU A 127 21.67 -2.46 -8.99
C GLU A 127 20.98 -2.81 -7.66
N ASP A 128 21.47 -2.23 -6.56
CA ASP A 128 20.99 -2.46 -5.20
C ASP A 128 19.62 -1.81 -4.91
N LEU A 129 19.24 -0.80 -5.72
CA LEU A 129 17.95 -0.12 -5.63
C LEU A 129 16.92 -0.68 -6.63
N SER A 130 17.27 -1.71 -7.38
CA SER A 130 16.36 -2.32 -8.35
C SER A 130 15.26 -3.12 -7.67
N MET A 131 14.17 -3.36 -8.40
CA MET A 131 13.10 -4.27 -7.98
C MET A 131 13.57 -5.72 -7.81
N ASP A 132 14.70 -6.11 -8.43
CA ASP A 132 15.27 -7.45 -8.24
C ASP A 132 15.90 -7.62 -6.86
N GLU A 133 16.29 -6.52 -6.21
CA GLU A 133 16.89 -6.49 -4.87
C GLU A 133 15.87 -6.10 -3.79
N MET A 134 14.58 -6.37 -4.04
CA MET A 134 13.48 -6.19 -3.10
C MET A 134 12.72 -7.51 -2.95
N ASN A 135 12.59 -7.97 -1.71
CA ASN A 135 11.73 -9.08 -1.32
C ASN A 135 10.87 -8.63 -0.13
N GLN A 136 9.56 -8.59 -0.33
CA GLN A 136 8.60 -8.40 0.74
C GLN A 136 8.72 -9.51 1.80
N GLY A 137 8.54 -9.10 3.05
CA GLY A 137 8.52 -10.00 4.21
C GLY A 137 7.14 -10.56 4.49
N GLN A 138 6.82 -10.69 5.77
CA GLN A 138 5.57 -11.26 6.28
C GLN A 138 4.46 -10.21 6.54
N VAL A 139 4.68 -8.97 6.13
CA VAL A 139 3.74 -7.86 6.32
C VAL A 139 2.98 -7.65 5.03
N GLY A 140 1.68 -7.33 5.10
CA GLY A 140 0.85 -6.98 3.94
C GLY A 140 1.10 -5.57 3.41
N ASP A 141 2.35 -5.11 3.40
CA ASP A 141 2.77 -3.76 2.99
C ASP A 141 3.12 -3.68 1.49
N CYS A 142 2.58 -4.58 0.68
CA CYS A 142 2.86 -4.65 -0.76
C CYS A 142 2.61 -3.32 -1.48
N TRP A 143 1.57 -2.59 -1.06
CA TRP A 143 1.23 -1.26 -1.56
C TRP A 143 2.36 -0.26 -1.36
N PHE A 144 3.03 -0.32 -0.20
CA PHE A 144 4.13 0.56 0.17
C PHE A 144 5.41 0.16 -0.57
N LEU A 145 5.75 -1.13 -0.59
CA LEU A 145 6.92 -1.64 -1.29
C LEU A 145 6.83 -1.48 -2.81
N ALA A 146 5.65 -1.65 -3.41
CA ALA A 146 5.43 -1.32 -4.81
C ALA A 146 5.64 0.18 -5.08
N GLY A 147 5.10 1.05 -4.21
CA GLY A 147 5.33 2.49 -4.30
C GLY A 147 6.82 2.86 -4.24
N LEU A 148 7.52 2.34 -3.22
CA LEU A 148 8.95 2.52 -3.02
C LEU A 148 9.76 2.02 -4.21
N GLY A 149 9.47 0.82 -4.69
CA GLY A 149 10.15 0.16 -5.79
C GLY A 149 9.97 0.91 -7.11
N GLY A 150 8.77 1.41 -7.39
CA GLY A 150 8.52 2.27 -8.55
C GLY A 150 9.35 3.56 -8.50
N ILE A 151 9.39 4.22 -7.34
CA ILE A 151 10.22 5.43 -7.16
C ILE A 151 11.70 5.10 -7.34
N ALA A 152 12.19 4.01 -6.74
CA ALA A 152 13.59 3.60 -6.84
C ALA A 152 13.99 3.25 -8.28
N ALA A 153 13.11 2.59 -9.04
CA ALA A 153 13.34 2.26 -10.45
C ALA A 153 13.42 3.50 -11.35
N GLN A 154 12.56 4.50 -11.12
CA GLN A 154 12.51 5.69 -11.95
C GLN A 154 13.52 6.77 -11.54
N ASP A 155 13.69 6.97 -10.23
CA ASP A 155 14.53 8.02 -9.64
C ASP A 155 15.34 7.47 -8.45
N PRO A 156 16.34 6.61 -8.70
CA PRO A 156 17.16 6.04 -7.62
C PRO A 156 17.98 7.09 -6.87
N GLN A 157 18.16 8.29 -7.45
CA GLN A 157 18.79 9.41 -6.72
C GLN A 157 17.85 9.98 -5.65
N TRP A 158 16.53 9.94 -5.86
CA TRP A 158 15.58 10.33 -4.82
C TRP A 158 15.79 9.56 -3.52
N ILE A 159 15.90 8.23 -3.61
CA ILE A 159 16.12 7.35 -2.46
C ILE A 159 17.43 7.74 -1.73
N ARG A 160 18.50 8.00 -2.48
CA ARG A 160 19.81 8.39 -1.92
C ARG A 160 19.80 9.75 -1.25
N ASP A 161 19.04 10.70 -1.80
CA ASP A 161 18.94 12.05 -1.26
C ASP A 161 18.00 12.12 -0.04
N HIS A 162 17.11 11.14 0.12
CA HIS A 162 16.07 11.10 1.15
C HIS A 162 16.28 10.02 2.22
N MET A 163 17.37 9.25 2.14
CA MET A 163 17.78 8.30 3.17
C MET A 163 19.29 8.38 3.41
N TRP A 164 19.73 8.51 4.66
CA TRP A 164 21.15 8.55 5.00
C TRP A 164 21.45 7.92 6.36
N SER A 165 22.67 7.42 6.51
CA SER A 165 23.17 6.90 7.79
C SER A 165 23.65 8.03 8.70
N ASN A 166 23.43 7.84 10.00
CA ASN A 166 23.82 8.75 11.06
C ASN A 166 25.13 8.27 11.72
N PRO A 167 25.92 9.17 12.35
CA PRO A 167 27.19 8.79 12.99
C PRO A 167 27.07 7.82 14.17
N ASP A 168 25.89 7.69 14.77
CA ASP A 168 25.58 6.75 15.86
C ASP A 168 25.19 5.35 15.36
N GLY A 169 25.15 5.15 14.04
CA GLY A 169 24.79 3.90 13.41
C GLY A 169 23.31 3.76 13.08
N THR A 170 22.45 4.72 13.45
CA THR A 170 21.05 4.78 13.03
C THR A 170 20.92 5.32 11.59
N TRP A 171 19.71 5.33 11.06
CA TRP A 171 19.37 5.91 9.77
C TRP A 171 18.36 7.04 9.93
N THR A 172 18.31 7.94 8.95
CA THR A 172 17.21 8.89 8.82
C THR A 172 16.58 8.72 7.45
N VAL A 173 15.26 8.61 7.42
CA VAL A 173 14.45 8.63 6.19
C VAL A 173 13.61 9.90 6.20
N LYS A 174 13.62 10.63 5.09
CA LYS A 174 12.77 11.80 4.88
C LYS A 174 11.52 11.36 4.11
N MET A 175 10.39 11.40 4.80
CA MET A 175 9.05 11.14 4.25
C MET A 175 8.24 12.45 4.24
N TYR A 176 6.98 12.39 3.83
CA TYR A 176 6.12 13.55 3.69
C TYR A 176 4.71 13.28 4.19
N ASP A 177 4.21 14.13 5.08
CA ASP A 177 2.83 14.15 5.56
C ASP A 177 2.12 15.36 4.93
N ASP A 178 1.13 15.11 4.08
CA ASP A 178 0.45 16.15 3.28
C ASP A 178 1.43 17.09 2.54
N GLY A 179 2.51 16.52 1.99
CA GLY A 179 3.58 17.26 1.30
C GLY A 179 4.55 18.03 2.22
N VAL A 180 4.39 17.94 3.54
CA VAL A 180 5.29 18.51 4.54
C VAL A 180 6.36 17.47 4.89
N PRO A 181 7.66 17.79 4.77
CA PRO A 181 8.71 16.82 5.07
C PRO A 181 8.76 16.47 6.56
N VAL A 182 8.78 15.17 6.84
CA VAL A 182 8.97 14.56 8.15
C VAL A 182 10.25 13.71 8.11
N TYR A 183 10.99 13.69 9.21
CA TYR A 183 12.27 12.99 9.32
C TYR A 183 12.12 11.86 10.34
N ILE A 184 12.14 10.63 9.85
CA ILE A 184 11.98 9.42 10.66
C ILE A 184 13.37 8.88 10.97
N GLN A 185 13.67 8.76 12.25
CA GLN A 185 14.89 8.10 12.71
C GLN A 185 14.63 6.59 12.81
N VAL A 186 15.53 5.81 12.21
CA VAL A 186 15.39 4.36 12.12
C VAL A 186 16.56 3.71 12.84
N GLU A 187 16.27 3.04 13.95
CA GLU A 187 17.27 2.25 14.68
C GLU A 187 17.80 1.09 13.83
N SER A 188 19.06 0.71 14.02
CA SER A 188 19.73 -0.35 13.24
C SER A 188 19.42 -1.77 13.72
N THR A 189 18.16 -1.98 14.06
CA THR A 189 17.60 -3.31 14.32
C THR A 189 16.39 -3.53 13.44
N PHE A 190 16.29 -4.69 12.79
CA PHE A 190 15.21 -5.00 11.85
C PHE A 190 14.53 -6.33 12.20
N PRO A 191 13.21 -6.47 11.99
CA PRO A 191 12.53 -7.74 12.24
C PRO A 191 13.08 -8.83 11.30
N GLN A 192 13.23 -10.05 11.81
CA GLN A 192 13.76 -11.20 11.06
C GLN A 192 13.11 -11.39 9.68
N ASN A 193 11.78 -11.29 9.64
CA ASN A 193 10.99 -11.57 8.44
C ASN A 193 10.28 -10.32 7.89
N GLY A 194 10.84 -9.12 8.07
CA GLY A 194 10.44 -7.93 7.30
C GLY A 194 11.04 -7.92 5.90
N ALA A 195 10.89 -6.81 5.17
CA ALA A 195 11.45 -6.63 3.84
C ALA A 195 12.98 -6.80 3.81
N ARG A 196 13.50 -7.45 2.77
CA ARG A 196 14.93 -7.78 2.57
C ARG A 196 15.34 -7.59 1.11
N ASP A 197 16.64 -7.71 0.82
CA ASP A 197 17.12 -7.88 -0.56
C ASP A 197 16.96 -9.30 -1.10
N ALA A 198 17.40 -9.54 -2.34
CA ALA A 198 17.37 -10.84 -3.00
C ALA A 198 18.13 -11.94 -2.23
N SER A 199 19.12 -11.55 -1.43
CA SER A 199 19.98 -12.44 -0.65
C SER A 199 19.45 -12.69 0.77
N GLY A 200 18.38 -11.97 1.17
CA GLY A 200 17.81 -12.03 2.51
C GLY A 200 18.50 -11.12 3.51
N ASP A 201 19.33 -10.18 3.06
CA ASP A 201 20.04 -9.22 3.90
C ASP A 201 19.23 -7.91 4.06
N VAL A 202 19.60 -7.08 5.05
CA VAL A 202 19.01 -5.74 5.24
C VAL A 202 19.33 -4.87 4.03
N SER A 203 18.30 -4.24 3.45
CA SER A 203 18.41 -3.40 2.27
C SER A 203 17.83 -2.00 2.51
N TYR A 204 17.80 -1.15 1.47
CA TYR A 204 17.08 0.12 1.53
C TYR A 204 15.58 -0.09 1.80
N ALA A 205 15.00 -1.20 1.31
CA ALA A 205 13.61 -1.55 1.55
C ALA A 205 13.35 -1.82 3.04
N SER A 206 14.24 -2.54 3.73
CA SER A 206 14.14 -2.76 5.18
C SER A 206 14.13 -1.46 5.99
N ILE A 207 14.93 -0.48 5.56
CA ILE A 207 15.00 0.83 6.22
C ILE A 207 13.72 1.63 5.98
N TYR A 208 13.21 1.63 4.74
CA TYR A 208 11.97 2.33 4.39
C TYR A 208 10.73 1.66 4.99
N GLU A 209 10.61 0.33 5.01
CA GLU A 209 9.52 -0.41 5.65
C GLU A 209 9.42 -0.04 7.13
N LYS A 210 10.55 -0.05 7.84
CA LYS A 210 10.58 0.36 9.25
C LYS A 210 10.24 1.85 9.44
N ALA A 211 10.68 2.71 8.53
CA ALA A 211 10.29 4.12 8.55
C ALA A 211 8.79 4.30 8.29
N ALA A 212 8.19 3.47 7.44
CA ALA A 212 6.76 3.47 7.16
C ALA A 212 5.96 3.06 8.38
N ALA A 213 6.33 1.98 9.05
CA ALA A 213 5.69 1.54 10.29
C ALA A 213 5.66 2.68 11.34
N GLU A 214 6.77 3.38 11.53
CA GLU A 214 6.82 4.55 12.42
C GLU A 214 5.98 5.74 11.90
N PHE A 215 5.96 5.97 10.59
CA PHE A 215 5.27 7.09 9.97
C PHE A 215 3.74 6.94 10.01
N PHE A 216 3.22 5.74 9.77
CA PHE A 216 1.78 5.49 9.63
C PHE A 216 1.04 5.24 10.94
N GLY A 217 1.73 4.83 12.02
CA GLY A 217 1.08 4.69 13.33
C GLY A 217 1.97 4.21 14.47
N GLY A 218 3.17 3.68 14.17
CA GLY A 218 4.11 3.18 15.16
C GLY A 218 4.13 1.66 15.29
N ASP A 219 3.30 0.93 14.54
CA ASP A 219 3.29 -0.54 14.46
C ASP A 219 3.41 -1.02 13.00
N TYR A 220 3.91 -2.24 12.80
CA TYR A 220 3.89 -2.90 11.50
C TYR A 220 2.47 -3.32 11.07
N SER A 221 1.49 -3.49 11.98
CA SER A 221 0.09 -3.65 11.55
C SER A 221 -0.50 -2.40 10.89
N ASP A 222 0.04 -1.21 11.19
CA ASP A 222 -0.44 0.04 10.59
C ASP A 222 -0.09 0.18 9.10
N ILE A 223 0.79 -0.70 8.60
CA ILE A 223 1.14 -0.80 7.17
C ILE A 223 0.64 -2.10 6.53
N ASP A 224 -0.09 -2.94 7.25
CA ASP A 224 -0.72 -4.16 6.75
C ASP A 224 -2.02 -3.82 5.98
N GLY A 225 -1.88 -3.67 4.66
CA GLY A 225 -2.91 -3.17 3.75
C GLY A 225 -2.85 -1.65 3.55
N GLY A 226 -3.16 -1.22 2.32
CA GLY A 226 -3.10 0.18 1.92
C GLY A 226 -3.07 0.34 0.40
N TYR A 227 -2.77 1.56 -0.07
CA TYR A 227 -2.84 1.92 -1.48
C TYR A 227 -1.57 2.63 -1.96
N SER A 228 -1.06 2.28 -3.14
CA SER A 228 0.25 2.79 -3.59
C SER A 228 0.27 4.30 -3.87
N ASP A 229 -0.87 4.97 -4.02
CA ASP A 229 -0.93 6.44 -4.04
C ASP A 229 -0.51 7.05 -2.69
N ASP A 230 -0.92 6.46 -1.56
CA ASP A 230 -0.47 6.88 -0.23
C ASP A 230 1.06 6.71 -0.08
N ALA A 231 1.62 5.64 -0.65
CA ALA A 231 3.06 5.41 -0.64
C ALA A 231 3.82 6.44 -1.50
N PHE A 232 3.28 6.75 -2.69
CA PHE A 232 3.84 7.80 -3.54
C PHE A 232 3.83 9.16 -2.85
N GLU A 233 2.75 9.52 -2.17
CA GLU A 233 2.68 10.78 -1.43
C GLU A 233 3.66 10.78 -0.24
N ALA A 234 3.70 9.71 0.53
CA ALA A 234 4.55 9.59 1.72
C ALA A 234 6.05 9.60 1.37
N ILE A 235 6.47 8.97 0.28
CA ILE A 235 7.89 8.88 -0.12
C ILE A 235 8.29 10.07 -1.00
N TYR A 236 7.46 10.43 -1.99
CA TYR A 236 7.80 11.43 -3.00
C TYR A 236 7.38 12.85 -2.63
N GLY A 237 6.43 13.01 -1.70
CA GLY A 237 5.94 14.31 -1.24
C GLY A 237 5.17 15.11 -2.29
N ARG A 238 4.66 14.44 -3.31
CA ARG A 238 3.92 15.04 -4.43
C ARG A 238 2.57 14.35 -4.53
N PRO A 239 1.49 15.07 -4.91
CA PRO A 239 0.16 14.48 -5.03
C PRO A 239 0.16 13.29 -5.99
N ALA A 240 -0.51 12.22 -5.57
CA ALA A 240 -0.76 11.05 -6.37
C ALA A 240 -2.27 10.88 -6.61
N GLN A 241 -2.61 10.05 -7.58
CA GLN A 241 -3.98 9.73 -7.92
C GLN A 241 -4.15 8.21 -8.00
N ARG A 242 -5.30 7.77 -7.50
CA ARG A 242 -5.84 6.44 -7.71
C ARG A 242 -7.00 6.52 -8.70
N GLU A 243 -6.86 5.77 -9.77
CA GLU A 243 -7.89 5.53 -10.76
C GLU A 243 -8.29 4.06 -10.72
N GLY A 244 -9.41 3.72 -11.38
CA GLY A 244 -9.72 2.32 -11.64
C GLY A 244 -8.74 1.72 -12.66
N GLU A 245 -9.08 0.56 -13.19
CA GLU A 245 -8.40 -0.04 -14.34
C GLU A 245 -8.32 0.96 -15.52
N THR A 246 -7.10 1.20 -16.01
CA THR A 246 -6.80 2.12 -17.11
C THR A 246 -6.23 1.38 -18.33
N ASP A 247 -6.33 1.98 -19.53
CA ASP A 247 -5.67 1.41 -20.72
C ASP A 247 -4.16 1.64 -20.76
N PHE A 248 -3.47 0.91 -21.64
CA PHE A 248 -2.01 1.01 -21.79
C PHE A 248 -1.55 2.39 -22.23
N ASP A 249 -2.32 3.09 -23.08
CA ASP A 249 -2.00 4.47 -23.50
C ASP A 249 -1.95 5.41 -22.28
N SER A 250 -2.89 5.26 -21.34
CA SER A 250 -2.94 6.04 -20.10
C SER A 250 -1.78 5.69 -19.16
N ILE A 251 -1.43 4.41 -19.07
CA ILE A 251 -0.29 3.93 -18.28
C ILE A 251 1.04 4.47 -18.84
N GLU A 252 1.26 4.43 -20.16
CA GLU A 252 2.45 5.02 -20.79
C GLU A 252 2.55 6.52 -20.50
N ALA A 253 1.44 7.25 -20.62
CA ALA A 253 1.39 8.69 -20.29
C ALA A 253 1.63 8.97 -18.79
N ALA A 254 1.28 8.03 -17.91
CA ALA A 254 1.57 8.13 -16.48
C ALA A 254 3.05 7.85 -16.16
N LEU A 255 3.65 6.85 -16.81
CA LEU A 255 5.08 6.54 -16.70
C LEU A 255 5.99 7.70 -17.13
N GLU A 256 5.53 8.54 -18.06
CA GLU A 256 6.25 9.77 -18.43
C GLU A 256 6.32 10.81 -17.30
N ARG A 257 5.39 10.76 -16.33
CA ARG A 257 5.25 11.74 -15.24
C ARG A 257 5.82 11.23 -13.91
N GLY A 258 5.87 9.92 -13.71
CA GLY A 258 6.20 9.34 -12.43
C GLY A 258 6.20 7.82 -12.41
N PRO A 259 6.44 7.20 -11.24
CA PRO A 259 6.23 5.78 -11.07
C PRO A 259 4.74 5.45 -11.23
N VAL A 260 4.46 4.22 -11.64
CA VAL A 260 3.11 3.70 -11.75
C VAL A 260 3.07 2.35 -11.05
N ALA A 261 2.04 2.15 -10.22
CA ALA A 261 1.72 0.87 -9.61
C ALA A 261 0.30 0.49 -10.00
N VAL A 262 -0.04 -0.79 -9.92
CA VAL A 262 -1.37 -1.33 -10.20
C VAL A 262 -1.77 -2.31 -9.11
N GLY A 263 -3.07 -2.36 -8.80
CA GLY A 263 -3.65 -3.23 -7.77
C GLY A 263 -4.48 -4.33 -8.42
N THR A 264 -4.33 -5.56 -7.92
CA THR A 264 -5.15 -6.69 -8.36
C THR A 264 -6.52 -6.67 -7.71
N GLU A 265 -7.49 -7.29 -8.37
CA GLU A 265 -8.84 -7.41 -7.83
C GLU A 265 -8.84 -8.14 -6.48
N THR A 266 -9.69 -7.66 -5.55
CA THR A 266 -9.99 -8.41 -4.33
C THR A 266 -10.74 -9.70 -4.67
N ASP A 267 -10.19 -10.86 -4.31
CA ASP A 267 -10.99 -12.10 -4.20
C ASP A 267 -11.93 -11.95 -2.99
N PRO A 268 -13.25 -11.81 -3.18
CA PRO A 268 -14.15 -11.54 -2.07
C PRO A 268 -14.36 -12.82 -1.24
N SER A 269 -13.43 -13.10 -0.33
CA SER A 269 -13.62 -13.91 0.88
C SER A 269 -14.38 -15.23 0.68
N GLY A 270 -13.81 -16.21 -0.02
CA GLY A 270 -14.12 -17.64 0.19
C GLY A 270 -15.59 -18.10 0.04
N TRP A 271 -16.45 -17.30 -0.60
CA TRP A 271 -17.79 -17.71 -1.01
C TRP A 271 -17.84 -17.80 -2.53
N ASP A 272 -17.69 -19.04 -3.02
CA ASP A 272 -17.92 -19.45 -4.41
C ASP A 272 -19.30 -18.97 -4.91
N PHE A 273 -19.36 -17.75 -5.42
CA PHE A 273 -20.46 -17.28 -6.25
C PHE A 273 -19.99 -17.32 -7.71
N PRO A 274 -20.82 -17.80 -8.66
CA PRO A 274 -20.41 -18.00 -10.06
C PRO A 274 -20.19 -16.70 -10.86
N TRP A 275 -19.99 -15.56 -10.19
CA TRP A 275 -19.87 -14.22 -10.77
C TRP A 275 -18.94 -13.30 -9.95
N THR A 276 -18.17 -13.83 -9.01
CA THR A 276 -17.08 -13.06 -8.40
C THR A 276 -15.96 -13.04 -9.42
N ASP A 277 -15.52 -11.84 -9.80
CA ASP A 277 -14.34 -11.66 -10.63
C ASP A 277 -13.17 -12.22 -9.82
N THR A 278 -12.65 -13.35 -10.29
CA THR A 278 -11.50 -14.03 -9.73
C THR A 278 -10.39 -13.84 -10.74
N ILE A 279 -9.20 -13.50 -10.28
CA ILE A 279 -8.00 -13.45 -11.10
C ILE A 279 -7.92 -14.74 -11.94
N ASP A 280 -8.07 -14.60 -13.25
CA ASP A 280 -8.11 -15.72 -14.19
C ASP A 280 -6.72 -16.38 -14.35
N GLU A 281 -5.67 -15.64 -14.01
CA GLU A 281 -4.28 -16.06 -14.03
C GLU A 281 -3.78 -16.59 -12.66
N ASP A 282 -3.60 -17.91 -12.57
CA ASP A 282 -3.05 -18.57 -11.36
C ASP A 282 -1.66 -18.03 -10.92
N ASN A 283 -0.89 -17.37 -11.78
CA ASN A 283 0.43 -16.83 -11.42
C ASN A 283 0.39 -15.41 -10.81
N ILE A 284 -0.77 -14.78 -10.67
CA ILE A 284 -0.96 -13.42 -10.14
C ILE A 284 -1.47 -13.47 -8.69
N VAL A 285 -0.92 -12.64 -7.81
CA VAL A 285 -1.33 -12.56 -6.39
C VAL A 285 -2.62 -11.71 -6.27
N PRO A 286 -3.71 -12.20 -5.64
CA PRO A 286 -4.89 -11.39 -5.34
C PRO A 286 -4.67 -10.40 -4.21
N ASP A 287 -5.45 -9.32 -4.20
CA ASP A 287 -5.38 -8.26 -3.19
C ASP A 287 -3.94 -7.73 -2.99
N HIS A 288 -3.25 -7.45 -4.12
CA HIS A 288 -1.81 -7.21 -4.15
C HIS A 288 -1.41 -6.09 -5.11
N ALA A 289 -0.38 -5.34 -4.73
CA ALA A 289 0.17 -4.27 -5.56
C ALA A 289 1.37 -4.75 -6.38
N TYR A 290 1.45 -4.29 -7.62
CA TYR A 290 2.56 -4.51 -8.53
C TYR A 290 3.11 -3.18 -9.06
N VAL A 291 4.40 -3.15 -9.37
CA VAL A 291 5.04 -2.00 -10.05
C VAL A 291 4.95 -2.18 -11.56
N VAL A 292 4.54 -1.14 -12.28
CA VAL A 292 4.64 -1.15 -13.74
C VAL A 292 6.07 -0.80 -14.15
N GLU A 293 6.75 -1.74 -14.81
CA GLU A 293 8.11 -1.52 -15.32
C GLU A 293 8.08 -0.85 -16.69
N GLU A 294 7.33 -1.42 -17.64
CA GLU A 294 7.20 -0.85 -18.99
C GLU A 294 5.98 -1.40 -19.75
N ILE A 295 5.63 -0.72 -20.84
CA ILE A 295 4.77 -1.24 -21.91
C ILE A 295 5.66 -1.61 -23.11
N ILE A 296 5.72 -2.90 -23.42
CA ILE A 296 6.45 -3.42 -24.58
C ILE A 296 5.56 -3.31 -25.80
N GLN A 297 5.98 -2.51 -26.77
CA GLN A 297 5.29 -2.41 -28.06
C GLN A 297 5.59 -3.63 -28.96
N PRO A 298 4.62 -4.08 -29.79
CA PRO A 298 4.80 -5.25 -30.64
C PRO A 298 5.96 -5.07 -31.64
N SER A 299 6.83 -6.07 -31.77
CA SER A 299 7.86 -6.07 -32.80
C SER A 299 8.29 -7.48 -33.19
N GLU A 300 8.83 -7.63 -34.41
CA GLU A 300 9.46 -8.91 -34.82
C GLU A 300 10.67 -9.28 -33.94
N GLU A 301 11.30 -8.30 -33.27
CA GLU A 301 12.50 -8.50 -32.45
C GLU A 301 12.19 -9.08 -31.07
N ASN A 302 11.15 -8.57 -30.40
CA ASN A 302 10.69 -9.09 -29.11
C ASN A 302 9.73 -10.29 -29.24
N GLY A 303 9.15 -10.51 -30.43
CA GLY A 303 8.28 -11.65 -30.70
C GLY A 303 6.85 -11.49 -30.19
N HIS A 304 6.47 -10.31 -29.69
CA HIS A 304 5.11 -10.00 -29.28
C HIS A 304 4.30 -9.49 -30.49
N GLU A 305 3.08 -10.03 -30.64
CA GLU A 305 2.15 -9.64 -31.71
C GLU A 305 1.22 -8.49 -31.31
N GLU A 306 1.14 -8.21 -30.01
CA GLU A 306 0.34 -7.15 -29.39
C GLU A 306 1.13 -6.48 -28.25
N PRO A 307 0.72 -5.28 -27.78
CA PRO A 307 1.38 -4.62 -26.66
C PRO A 307 1.30 -5.47 -25.39
N MET A 308 2.34 -5.43 -24.58
CA MET A 308 2.42 -6.17 -23.31
C MET A 308 2.78 -5.22 -22.18
N ILE A 309 2.16 -5.38 -21.01
CA ILE A 309 2.60 -4.75 -19.77
C ILE A 309 3.56 -5.65 -19.02
N VAL A 310 4.68 -5.09 -18.54
CA VAL A 310 5.61 -5.77 -17.65
C VAL A 310 5.39 -5.27 -16.23
N LEU A 311 5.05 -6.20 -15.33
CA LEU A 311 4.77 -5.91 -13.93
C LEU A 311 5.77 -6.61 -13.02
N ARG A 312 6.19 -5.94 -11.95
CA ARG A 312 7.14 -6.46 -10.96
C ARG A 312 6.46 -6.63 -9.61
N ASN A 313 6.56 -7.84 -9.09
CA ASN A 313 5.99 -8.22 -7.81
C ASN A 313 6.94 -7.78 -6.67
N PRO A 314 6.47 -7.03 -5.65
CA PRO A 314 7.31 -6.68 -4.50
C PRO A 314 7.74 -7.90 -3.66
N TRP A 315 7.16 -9.09 -3.85
CA TRP A 315 7.70 -10.34 -3.32
C TRP A 315 9.07 -10.71 -3.88
N GLY A 316 9.48 -10.03 -4.95
CA GLY A 316 10.79 -10.12 -5.58
C GLY A 316 10.84 -11.06 -6.77
N PRO A 317 12.02 -11.19 -7.41
CA PRO A 317 12.16 -11.82 -8.72
C PRO A 317 11.88 -13.33 -8.72
N GLY A 318 11.98 -13.96 -7.56
CA GLY A 318 11.63 -15.38 -7.38
C GLY A 318 10.13 -15.63 -7.28
N GLY A 319 9.33 -14.58 -7.09
CA GLY A 319 7.91 -14.70 -6.74
C GLY A 319 7.72 -15.39 -5.38
N GLY A 320 6.60 -16.08 -5.22
CA GLY A 320 6.27 -16.77 -3.97
C GLY A 320 5.22 -17.86 -4.17
N THR A 321 4.82 -18.52 -3.08
CA THR A 321 3.74 -19.51 -3.13
C THR A 321 2.61 -19.05 -2.21
N LEU A 322 1.40 -18.94 -2.75
CA LEU A 322 0.17 -18.65 -2.01
C LEU A 322 -0.83 -19.77 -2.23
N ASP A 323 -1.36 -20.35 -1.15
CA ASP A 323 -2.31 -21.48 -1.19
C ASP A 323 -1.84 -22.70 -2.01
N GLY A 324 -0.52 -22.89 -2.10
CA GLY A 324 0.09 -23.98 -2.86
C GLY A 324 0.17 -23.73 -4.36
N ILE A 325 -0.10 -22.50 -4.81
CA ILE A 325 0.06 -22.02 -6.17
C ILE A 325 1.27 -21.10 -6.22
N ASP A 326 2.17 -21.35 -7.18
CA ASP A 326 3.33 -20.49 -7.42
C ASP A 326 2.89 -19.22 -8.13
N ARG A 327 3.34 -18.08 -7.63
CA ARG A 327 3.05 -16.74 -8.12
C ARG A 327 4.34 -16.11 -8.63
N ASP A 328 4.30 -15.48 -9.79
CA ASP A 328 5.51 -15.02 -10.47
C ASP A 328 6.04 -13.71 -9.87
N GLY A 329 7.37 -13.55 -9.92
CA GLY A 329 8.06 -12.30 -9.54
C GLY A 329 7.96 -11.20 -10.60
N THR A 330 7.79 -11.61 -11.87
CA THR A 330 7.61 -10.72 -13.02
C THR A 330 6.48 -11.26 -13.88
N LEU A 331 5.52 -10.40 -14.21
CA LEU A 331 4.42 -10.72 -15.12
C LEU A 331 4.63 -10.00 -16.45
N THR A 332 4.24 -10.66 -17.54
CA THR A 332 4.16 -10.03 -18.86
C THR A 332 2.81 -10.37 -19.45
N LEU A 333 1.91 -9.41 -19.45
CA LEU A 333 0.48 -9.61 -19.72
C LEU A 333 0.05 -8.83 -20.95
N THR A 334 -0.88 -9.38 -21.72
CA THR A 334 -1.61 -8.59 -22.72
C THR A 334 -2.52 -7.58 -22.01
N GLU A 335 -3.02 -6.58 -22.72
CA GLU A 335 -3.97 -5.63 -22.15
C GLU A 335 -5.22 -6.34 -21.61
N GLN A 336 -5.76 -7.33 -22.34
CA GLN A 336 -6.94 -8.06 -21.88
C GLN A 336 -6.69 -8.77 -20.54
N GLN A 337 -5.57 -9.48 -20.42
CA GLN A 337 -5.23 -10.20 -19.17
C GLN A 337 -4.98 -9.26 -17.99
N TYR A 338 -4.37 -8.10 -18.25
CA TYR A 338 -4.24 -7.06 -17.23
C TYR A 338 -5.62 -6.59 -16.76
N LYS A 339 -6.54 -6.32 -17.69
CA LYS A 339 -7.89 -5.85 -17.35
C LYS A 339 -8.75 -6.89 -16.67
N ASP A 340 -8.51 -8.17 -16.94
CA ASP A 340 -9.20 -9.29 -16.30
C ASP A 340 -8.70 -9.58 -14.87
N SER A 341 -7.59 -8.95 -14.44
CA SER A 341 -6.93 -9.24 -13.16
C SER A 341 -6.66 -8.03 -12.25
N PHE A 342 -6.74 -6.80 -12.77
CA PHE A 342 -6.39 -5.57 -12.07
C PHE A 342 -7.53 -4.55 -12.11
N ASP A 343 -7.88 -3.97 -10.96
CA ASP A 343 -8.98 -3.00 -10.86
C ASP A 343 -8.54 -1.56 -10.60
N SER A 344 -7.25 -1.35 -10.35
CA SER A 344 -6.73 -0.06 -9.86
C SER A 344 -5.39 0.30 -10.48
N THR A 345 -5.24 1.58 -10.81
CA THR A 345 -3.99 2.18 -11.25
C THR A 345 -3.63 3.35 -10.34
N TYR A 346 -2.38 3.38 -9.87
CA TYR A 346 -1.82 4.42 -9.03
C TYR A 346 -0.73 5.17 -9.79
N SER A 347 -0.79 6.49 -9.84
CA SER A 347 0.23 7.30 -10.51
C SER A 347 0.34 8.70 -9.89
N MET A 348 1.39 9.44 -10.24
CA MET A 348 1.51 10.86 -9.83
C MET A 348 0.42 11.71 -10.49
N GLU A 349 -0.06 12.79 -9.85
CA GLU A 349 -0.90 13.77 -10.53
C GLU A 349 -0.13 14.56 -11.61
N GLY A 350 -0.83 14.99 -12.67
CA GLY A 350 -0.26 15.62 -13.88
C GLY A 350 -0.25 17.15 -13.90
#